data_AF-A0A966J8Z7-F1
#
_entry.id   AF-A0A966J8Z7-F1
#
_cell.length_a   1.000
_cell.length_b   1.000
_cell.length_c   1.000
_cell.angle_alpha   90.00
_cell.angle_beta   90.00
_cell.angle_gamma   90.00
#
_symmetry.space_group_name_H-M   'P 1'
#
loop_
_entity.id
_entity.type
_entity.pdbx_description
1 polymer ?
#
loop_
_entity_poly.entity_id
_entity_poly.type
_entity_poly.pdbx_seq_one_letter_code
_entity_poly.pdbx_strand_id
1 'polypeptide(L)'
;MTVPQRHRSRRPVEPGPRLRTVRTSRPASTLTGGNSRRRMRLITWLICGAMILVVLKIVELQTAGGAPLRAAAADQWTRSATISADRGTIFDRNGEELAVSIPASTISINPKLIDDPSSTLAVLTSVLGLDASEQERLWGEMIAKER
;
A
#
# COMPACT_ATOMS: atom_id res chain seq x y z
N MET A 1 47.26 65.00 -80.17
CA MET A 1 46.06 64.15 -80.23
C MET A 1 45.31 64.25 -78.92
N THR A 2 44.00 64.37 -79.00
CA THR A 2 43.07 65.02 -78.08
C THR A 2 42.26 63.96 -77.30
N VAL A 3 42.06 64.17 -75.97
CA VAL A 3 40.85 63.98 -75.09
C VAL A 3 39.86 62.84 -75.45
N PRO A 4 39.29 62.01 -74.52
CA PRO A 4 38.67 62.49 -73.27
C PRO A 4 38.84 61.67 -71.99
N GLN A 5 38.80 62.39 -70.86
CA GLN A 5 38.51 61.87 -69.54
C GLN A 5 37.01 61.95 -69.21
N ARG A 6 36.44 60.86 -68.68
CA ARG A 6 35.15 60.86 -67.98
C ARG A 6 35.39 61.14 -66.50
N HIS A 7 34.98 62.32 -66.05
CA HIS A 7 34.89 62.65 -64.63
C HIS A 7 33.79 61.82 -63.95
N ARG A 8 34.15 60.89 -63.07
CA ARG A 8 33.21 60.26 -62.12
C ARG A 8 33.09 61.14 -60.89
N SER A 9 31.92 61.75 -60.70
CA SER A 9 31.53 62.42 -59.47
C SER A 9 31.33 61.39 -58.35
N ARG A 10 32.17 61.45 -57.30
CA ARG A 10 31.94 60.71 -56.06
C ARG A 10 30.83 61.41 -55.27
N ARG A 11 29.74 60.70 -54.98
CA ARG A 11 28.69 61.19 -54.09
C ARG A 11 29.22 61.27 -52.65
N PRO A 12 28.81 62.27 -51.83
CA PRO A 12 29.15 62.31 -50.41
C PRO A 12 28.49 61.15 -49.68
N VAL A 13 29.23 60.49 -48.80
CA VAL A 13 28.70 59.48 -47.88
C VAL A 13 28.10 60.21 -46.68
N GLU A 14 26.80 60.08 -46.46
CA GLU A 14 26.15 60.61 -45.26
C GLU A 14 26.58 59.83 -44.01
N PRO A 15 26.82 60.51 -42.87
CA PRO A 15 27.05 59.82 -41.61
C PRO A 15 25.73 59.23 -41.09
N GLY A 16 25.69 57.91 -40.90
CA GLY A 16 24.55 57.21 -40.32
C GLY A 16 24.20 57.67 -38.90
N PRO A 17 22.99 57.33 -38.40
CA PRO A 17 22.48 57.85 -37.14
C PRO A 17 23.31 57.32 -35.95
N ARG A 18 23.76 58.25 -35.09
CA ARG A 18 24.50 57.90 -33.88
C ARG A 18 23.55 57.26 -32.87
N LEU A 19 23.73 55.96 -32.62
CA LEU A 19 23.00 55.25 -31.56
C LEU A 19 23.37 55.85 -30.21
N ARG A 20 22.42 56.53 -29.56
CA ARG A 20 22.55 57.07 -28.21
C ARG A 20 22.59 55.92 -27.23
N THR A 21 23.77 55.60 -26.69
CA THR A 21 23.90 54.59 -25.64
C THR A 21 23.25 55.13 -24.36
N VAL A 22 22.07 54.60 -24.02
CA VAL A 22 21.40 54.90 -22.76
C VAL A 22 22.16 54.17 -21.66
N ARG A 23 22.99 54.89 -20.90
CA ARG A 23 23.61 54.37 -19.68
C ARG A 23 22.50 54.19 -18.63
N THR A 24 21.99 52.97 -18.50
CA THR A 24 21.09 52.63 -17.40
C THR A 24 21.93 52.50 -16.13
N SER A 25 21.86 53.49 -15.24
CA SER A 25 22.35 53.34 -13.88
C SER A 25 21.39 52.40 -13.14
N ARG A 26 21.67 51.09 -13.17
CA ARG A 26 20.99 50.14 -12.28
C ARG A 26 21.38 50.48 -10.85
N PRO A 27 20.45 50.83 -9.95
CA PRO A 27 20.79 50.93 -8.54
C PRO A 27 21.16 49.53 -8.06
N ALA A 28 22.34 49.38 -7.46
CA ALA A 28 22.68 48.16 -6.74
C ALA A 28 21.72 48.08 -5.55
N SER A 29 20.80 47.12 -5.58
CA SER A 29 19.97 46.80 -4.41
C SER A 29 20.88 46.21 -3.34
N THR A 30 21.36 47.04 -2.43
CA THR A 30 21.98 46.58 -1.20
C THR A 30 20.89 45.96 -0.35
N LEU A 31 20.67 44.66 -0.50
CA LEU A 31 19.91 43.88 0.47
C LEU A 31 20.72 43.87 1.76
N THR A 32 20.43 44.83 2.65
CA THR A 32 21.01 44.87 4.00
C THR A 32 20.58 43.61 4.74
N GLY A 33 21.47 42.63 4.80
CA GLY A 33 21.26 41.39 5.54
C GLY A 33 21.25 41.67 7.04
N GLY A 34 20.07 41.94 7.61
CA GLY A 34 19.90 41.94 9.07
C GLY A 34 20.33 40.59 9.65
N ASN A 35 20.92 40.59 10.85
CA ASN A 35 21.57 39.47 11.54
C ASN A 35 21.08 38.06 11.14
N SER A 36 21.67 37.49 10.07
CA SER A 36 21.27 36.19 9.51
C SER A 36 21.32 35.07 10.53
N ARG A 37 22.23 35.16 11.52
CA ARG A 37 22.35 34.23 12.65
C ARG A 37 21.17 34.30 13.64
N ARG A 38 20.55 35.47 13.82
CA ARG A 38 19.33 35.61 14.65
C ARG A 38 18.12 35.07 13.91
N ARG A 39 17.98 35.39 12.62
CA ARG A 39 16.89 34.87 11.78
C ARG A 39 16.95 33.35 11.64
N MET A 40 18.15 32.79 11.43
CA MET A 40 18.36 31.34 11.38
C MET A 40 17.93 30.68 12.70
N ARG A 41 18.39 31.20 13.85
CA ARG A 41 18.00 30.66 15.16
C ARG A 41 16.48 30.72 15.38
N LEU A 42 15.82 31.82 15.01
CA LEU A 42 14.36 31.94 15.13
C LEU A 42 13.63 30.88 14.29
N ILE A 43 14.07 30.68 13.04
CA ILE A 43 13.49 29.66 12.15
C ILE A 43 13.74 28.25 12.71
N THR A 44 14.95 27.97 13.20
CA THR A 44 15.26 26.68 13.85
C THR A 44 14.37 26.44 15.06
N TRP A 45 14.21 27.43 15.95
CA TRP A 45 13.31 27.32 17.11
C TRP A 45 11.86 27.11 16.71
N LEU A 46 11.39 27.76 15.64
CA LEU A 46 10.04 27.58 15.12
C LEU A 46 9.83 26.16 14.58
N ILE A 47 10.79 25.63 13.82
CA ILE A 47 10.75 24.25 13.31
C ILE A 47 10.79 23.26 14.47
N CYS A 48 11.68 23.45 15.45
CA CYS A 48 11.75 22.61 16.64
C CYS A 48 10.42 22.64 17.42
N GLY A 49 9.82 23.82 17.61
CA GLY A 49 8.51 23.97 18.26
C GLY A 49 7.41 23.22 17.51
N ALA A 50 7.37 23.34 16.18
CA ALA A 50 6.43 22.59 15.34
C ALA A 50 6.62 21.07 15.47
N MET A 51 7.87 20.59 15.47
CA MET A 51 8.17 19.16 15.68
C MET A 51 7.73 18.68 17.07
N ILE A 52 7.93 19.49 18.11
CA ILE A 52 7.46 19.14 19.47
C ILE A 52 5.94 19.01 19.49
N LEU A 53 5.19 19.91 18.85
CA LEU A 53 3.73 19.82 18.78
C LEU A 53 3.26 18.54 18.09
N VAL A 54 3.93 18.12 17.01
CA VAL A 54 3.64 16.86 16.32
C VAL A 54 3.87 15.67 17.24
N VAL A 55 5.01 15.63 17.95
CA VAL A 55 5.31 14.55 18.91
C VAL A 55 4.26 14.49 20.03
N LEU A 56 3.87 15.65 20.58
CA LEU A 56 2.82 15.71 21.61
C LEU A 56 1.49 15.14 21.11
N LYS A 57 1.09 15.47 19.87
CA LYS A 57 -0.13 14.90 19.26
C LYS A 57 -0.04 13.40 19.05
N ILE A 58 1.12 12.89 18.66
CA ILE A 58 1.36 11.46 18.54
C ILE A 58 1.25 10.77 19.90
N VAL A 59 1.87 11.32 20.94
CA VAL A 59 1.80 10.78 22.31
C VAL A 59 0.37 10.79 22.83
N GLU A 60 -0.38 11.87 22.61
CA GLU A 60 -1.81 11.96 22.97
C GLU A 60 -2.61 10.85 22.28
N LEU A 61 -2.41 10.64 20.97
CA LEU A 61 -3.13 9.60 20.23
C LEU A 61 -2.75 8.18 20.68
N GLN A 62 -1.47 7.94 20.99
CA GLN A 62 -0.98 6.65 21.48
C GLN A 62 -1.41 6.34 22.91
N THR A 63 -1.54 7.37 23.77
CA THR A 63 -1.89 7.20 25.19
C THR A 63 -3.41 7.25 25.42
N ALA A 64 -4.14 8.20 24.81
CA ALA A 64 -5.58 8.34 24.97
C ALA A 64 -6.39 7.35 24.11
N GLY A 65 -5.87 6.93 22.95
CA GLY A 65 -6.55 5.99 22.05
C GLY A 65 -6.02 4.55 22.10
N GLY A 66 -4.85 4.32 22.71
CA GLY A 66 -4.14 3.04 22.60
C GLY A 66 -4.70 1.91 23.46
N ALA A 67 -5.40 2.21 24.56
CA ALA A 67 -5.98 1.18 25.42
C ALA A 67 -7.26 0.55 24.83
N PRO A 68 -8.29 1.33 24.42
CA PRO A 68 -9.51 0.75 23.84
C PRO A 68 -9.24 0.08 22.50
N LEU A 69 -8.32 0.62 21.68
CA LEU A 69 -7.99 0.03 20.38
C LEU A 69 -7.22 -1.29 20.52
N ARG A 70 -6.36 -1.42 21.54
CA ARG A 70 -5.69 -2.70 21.86
C ARG A 70 -6.66 -3.73 22.41
N ALA A 71 -7.62 -3.33 23.23
CA ALA A 71 -8.67 -4.22 23.72
C ALA A 71 -9.55 -4.74 22.56
N ALA A 72 -9.98 -3.85 21.65
CA ALA A 72 -10.75 -4.22 20.48
C ALA A 72 -9.96 -5.14 19.53
N ALA A 73 -8.67 -4.88 19.32
CA ALA A 73 -7.80 -5.76 18.54
C ALA A 73 -7.60 -7.12 19.21
N ALA A 74 -7.46 -7.16 20.54
CA ALA A 74 -7.38 -8.40 21.29
C ALA A 74 -8.67 -9.22 21.18
N ASP A 75 -9.85 -8.60 21.29
CA ASP A 75 -11.13 -9.29 21.08
C ASP A 75 -11.29 -9.80 19.65
N GLN A 76 -10.76 -9.07 18.66
CA GLN A 76 -10.82 -9.47 17.25
C GLN A 76 -9.86 -10.63 16.92
N TRP A 77 -8.73 -10.73 17.62
CA TRP A 77 -7.75 -11.82 17.44
C TRP A 77 -8.02 -13.02 18.34
N THR A 78 -8.66 -12.82 19.49
CA THR A 78 -8.93 -13.89 20.45
C THR A 78 -10.27 -14.51 20.11
N ARG A 79 -10.26 -15.53 19.26
CA ARG A 79 -11.46 -16.33 19.02
C ARG A 79 -11.66 -17.28 20.20
N SER A 80 -12.62 -17.00 21.06
CA SER A 80 -13.08 -17.96 22.05
C SER A 80 -13.78 -19.11 21.33
N ALA A 81 -13.17 -20.30 21.35
CA ALA A 81 -13.83 -21.52 20.92
C ALA A 81 -14.41 -22.23 22.15
N THR A 82 -15.73 -22.28 22.26
CA THR A 82 -16.38 -23.11 23.28
C THR A 82 -16.18 -24.57 22.90
N ILE A 83 -15.45 -25.32 23.71
CA ILE A 83 -15.29 -26.75 23.52
C ILE A 83 -16.55 -27.43 24.05
N SER A 84 -17.33 -28.05 23.16
CA SER A 84 -18.45 -28.89 23.57
C SER A 84 -17.92 -30.09 24.34
N ALA A 85 -18.54 -30.39 25.49
CA ALA A 85 -18.25 -31.61 26.22
C ALA A 85 -18.74 -32.83 25.44
N ASP A 86 -17.98 -33.92 25.49
CA ASP A 86 -18.39 -35.20 24.92
C ASP A 86 -19.61 -35.75 25.66
N ARG A 87 -20.46 -36.49 24.93
CA ARG A 87 -21.61 -37.19 25.53
C ARG A 87 -21.10 -38.39 26.33
N GLY A 88 -21.72 -38.66 27.47
CA GLY A 88 -21.48 -39.89 28.22
C GLY A 88 -21.96 -41.14 27.48
N THR A 89 -21.28 -42.26 27.74
CA THR A 89 -21.64 -43.59 27.23
C THR A 89 -22.98 -44.06 27.79
N ILE A 90 -23.82 -44.67 26.94
CA ILE A 90 -25.04 -45.36 27.38
C ILE A 90 -24.74 -46.83 27.58
N PHE A 91 -25.08 -47.36 28.76
CA PHE A 91 -24.98 -48.77 29.09
C PHE A 91 -26.36 -49.42 29.16
N ASP A 92 -26.45 -50.70 28.78
CA ASP A 92 -27.61 -51.54 29.09
C ASP A 92 -27.64 -51.91 30.59
N ARG A 93 -28.73 -52.52 31.06
CA ARG A 93 -28.88 -53.03 32.45
C ARG A 93 -27.80 -54.00 32.90
N ASN A 94 -27.14 -54.67 31.95
CA ASN A 94 -26.06 -55.61 32.22
C ASN A 94 -24.67 -54.95 32.21
N GLY A 95 -24.59 -53.63 31.94
CA GLY A 95 -23.33 -52.89 31.85
C GLY A 95 -22.67 -52.93 30.46
N GLU A 96 -23.34 -53.48 29.44
CA GLU A 96 -22.84 -53.51 28.06
C GLU A 96 -23.01 -52.12 27.41
N GLU A 97 -22.02 -51.67 26.65
CA GLU A 97 -22.07 -50.36 25.96
C GLU A 97 -23.01 -50.42 24.74
N LEU A 98 -24.02 -49.53 24.73
CA LEU A 98 -24.98 -49.41 23.62
C LEU A 98 -24.66 -48.23 22.69
N ALA A 99 -24.10 -47.16 23.22
CA ALA A 99 -23.75 -45.99 22.44
C ALA A 99 -22.59 -45.21 23.08
N VAL A 100 -21.55 -44.97 22.28
CA VAL A 100 -20.36 -44.19 22.64
C VAL A 100 -20.17 -43.04 21.67
N SER A 101 -19.56 -41.95 22.15
CA SER A 101 -19.11 -40.85 21.29
C SER A 101 -17.68 -41.11 20.83
N ILE A 102 -17.46 -41.05 19.52
CA ILE A 102 -16.14 -41.19 18.91
C ILE A 102 -15.84 -39.89 18.15
N PRO A 103 -14.65 -39.30 18.33
CA PRO A 103 -14.25 -38.12 17.56
C PRO A 103 -14.24 -38.44 16.07
N ALA A 104 -14.96 -37.66 15.29
CA ALA A 104 -15.03 -37.79 13.83
C ALA A 104 -14.37 -36.59 13.15
N SER A 105 -13.52 -36.87 12.17
CA SER A 105 -12.91 -35.86 11.32
C SER A 105 -13.73 -35.72 10.04
N THR A 106 -14.14 -34.49 9.70
CA THR A 106 -14.80 -34.19 8.43
C THR A 106 -13.90 -33.34 7.57
N ILE A 107 -13.68 -33.75 6.32
CA ILE A 107 -12.91 -33.00 5.33
C ILE A 107 -13.90 -32.37 4.36
N SER A 108 -13.78 -31.06 4.16
CA SER A 108 -14.59 -30.31 3.19
C SER A 108 -13.70 -29.64 2.16
N ILE A 109 -14.12 -29.63 0.91
CA ILE A 109 -13.38 -29.01 -0.19
C ILE A 109 -14.23 -27.90 -0.80
N ASN A 110 -13.59 -26.77 -1.11
CA ASN A 110 -14.21 -25.72 -1.88
C ASN A 110 -13.74 -25.82 -3.35
N PRO A 111 -14.61 -26.18 -4.30
CA PRO A 111 -14.21 -26.39 -5.70
C PRO A 111 -13.65 -25.14 -6.37
N LYS A 112 -14.05 -23.93 -5.93
CA LYS A 112 -13.55 -22.67 -6.50
C LYS A 112 -12.09 -22.36 -6.19
N LEU A 113 -11.47 -23.12 -5.28
CA LEU A 113 -10.08 -22.96 -4.87
C LEU A 113 -9.18 -24.07 -5.44
N ILE A 114 -9.70 -24.87 -6.38
CA ILE A 114 -8.99 -26.01 -6.96
C ILE A 114 -8.50 -25.62 -8.35
N ASP A 115 -7.18 -25.60 -8.55
CA ASP A 115 -6.58 -25.27 -9.85
C ASP A 115 -6.66 -26.45 -10.84
N ASP A 116 -6.45 -27.69 -10.35
CA ASP A 116 -6.53 -28.91 -11.15
C ASP A 116 -7.41 -29.96 -10.45
N PRO A 117 -8.67 -30.11 -10.88
CA PRO A 117 -9.61 -31.08 -10.33
C PRO A 117 -9.15 -32.54 -10.49
N SER A 118 -8.42 -32.85 -11.57
CA SER A 118 -8.05 -34.23 -11.92
C SER A 118 -6.97 -34.79 -11.00
N SER A 119 -5.90 -34.01 -10.77
CA SER A 119 -4.85 -34.39 -9.82
C SER A 119 -5.36 -34.38 -8.38
N THR A 120 -6.22 -33.42 -8.04
CA THR A 120 -6.83 -33.33 -6.70
C THR A 120 -7.67 -34.56 -6.39
N LEU A 121 -8.51 -35.01 -7.32
CA LEU A 121 -9.32 -36.22 -7.14
C LEU A 121 -8.46 -37.48 -7.01
N ALA A 122 -7.38 -37.60 -7.78
CA ALA A 122 -6.46 -38.73 -7.68
C ALA A 122 -5.80 -38.82 -6.29
N VAL A 123 -5.36 -37.67 -5.75
CA VAL A 123 -4.78 -37.62 -4.40
C VAL A 123 -5.83 -37.96 -3.34
N LEU A 124 -7.03 -37.36 -3.42
CA LEU A 124 -8.10 -37.66 -2.47
C LEU A 124 -8.49 -39.14 -2.48
N THR A 125 -8.60 -39.73 -3.66
CA THR A 125 -8.91 -41.15 -3.82
C THR A 125 -7.85 -42.02 -3.13
N SER A 126 -6.57 -41.69 -3.30
CA SER A 126 -5.47 -42.45 -2.69
C SER A 126 -5.42 -42.35 -1.17
N VAL A 127 -5.80 -41.20 -0.61
CA VAL A 127 -5.72 -40.94 0.83
C VAL A 127 -6.96 -41.43 1.57
N LEU A 128 -8.15 -41.25 0.97
CA LEU A 128 -9.44 -41.59 1.58
C LEU A 128 -9.96 -42.97 1.19
N GLY A 129 -9.36 -43.62 0.19
CA GLY A 129 -9.78 -44.94 -0.28
C GLY A 129 -11.18 -44.93 -0.91
N LEU A 130 -11.50 -43.87 -1.65
CA LEU A 130 -12.83 -43.65 -2.23
C LEU A 130 -13.18 -44.72 -3.27
N ASP A 131 -14.42 -45.19 -3.26
CA ASP A 131 -14.89 -46.13 -4.28
C ASP A 131 -15.20 -45.42 -5.62
N ALA A 132 -15.44 -46.20 -6.67
CA ALA A 132 -15.69 -45.65 -8.01
C ALA A 132 -16.95 -44.77 -8.07
N SER A 133 -17.97 -45.07 -7.25
CA SER A 133 -19.23 -44.32 -7.21
C SER A 133 -19.06 -42.98 -6.48
N GLU A 134 -18.26 -42.95 -5.42
CA GLU A 134 -17.91 -41.75 -4.67
C GLU A 134 -17.03 -40.81 -5.49
N GLN A 135 -16.08 -41.37 -6.25
CA GLN A 135 -15.23 -40.62 -7.17
C GLN A 135 -16.06 -39.92 -8.25
N GLU A 136 -17.01 -40.63 -8.88
CA GLU A 136 -17.87 -40.06 -9.92
C GLU A 136 -18.77 -38.94 -9.36
N ARG A 137 -19.29 -39.12 -8.14
CA ARG A 137 -20.07 -38.09 -7.43
C ARG A 137 -19.23 -36.84 -7.17
N LEU A 138 -18.04 -36.99 -6.58
CA LEU A 138 -17.16 -35.86 -6.26
C LEU A 138 -16.69 -35.14 -7.53
N TRP A 139 -16.36 -35.89 -8.58
CA TRP A 139 -16.01 -35.34 -9.88
C TRP A 139 -17.13 -34.45 -10.44
N GLY A 140 -18.37 -34.93 -10.38
CA GLY A 140 -19.55 -34.17 -10.77
C GLY A 140 -19.73 -32.89 -9.94
N GLU A 141 -19.55 -32.96 -8.62
CA GLU A 141 -19.66 -31.80 -7.72
C GLU A 141 -18.54 -30.77 -7.94
N MET A 142 -17.32 -31.21 -8.28
CA MET A 142 -16.19 -30.33 -8.57
C MET A 142 -16.42 -29.55 -9.87
N ILE A 143 -16.84 -30.22 -10.93
CA ILE A 143 -17.06 -29.59 -12.25
C ILE A 143 -18.34 -28.75 -12.30
N ALA A 144 -19.45 -29.24 -11.71
CA ALA A 144 -20.73 -28.56 -11.79
C ALA A 144 -20.73 -27.19 -11.08
N LYS A 145 -19.84 -26.99 -10.11
CA LYS A 145 -19.75 -25.79 -9.28
C LYS A 145 -18.65 -24.80 -9.72
N GLU A 146 -17.94 -25.16 -10.78
CA GLU A 146 -16.97 -24.32 -11.53
C GLU A 146 -17.68 -23.29 -12.44
N ARG A 147 -18.95 -23.54 -12.80
CA ARG A 147 -19.76 -22.67 -13.68
C ARG A 147 -20.65 -21.71 -12.90
#